data_AF-M5TN22-F1
#
_entry.id   AF-M5TN22-F1
#
_cell.length_a   1.000
_cell.length_b   1.000
_cell.length_c   1.000
_cell.angle_alpha   90.00
_cell.angle_beta   90.00
_cell.angle_gamma   90.00
#
_symmetry.space_group_name_H-M   'P 1'
#
loop_
_entity.id
_entity.type
_entity.pdbx_description
1 polymer ?
#
loop_
_entity_poly.entity_id
_entity_poly.type
_entity_poly.pdbx_seq_one_letter_code
_entity_poly.pdbx_strand_id
1 'polypeptide(L)'
;MLVVLSLTIIGMMAMTLSSVAADRLPSWNGGATKRAIVDFINNVTEEGSPGFVPPSERIAVFDNDGTLWSEAPLPFQAAFAFDEVKRRVPTEPALAADPMVKAMLAGDIGKLLEGKHHDGLMKILALTHAGMTTEEFDRRVNQWAESASHPRFKRPYLELTYQPMQELLDYLRAHQFECFIVSGGGADFMRVWSERVYEIPPQNVVGSTARVRYEMRDGKPVLVKTLDQLFVDDKEGKPVGIHQFIGRRPIACFGNSDGDQAMLEYTTIGNPHPSFGLIVHHTDAEREYAYDEKPPASGKLTTALDVAPRRGWTVVDMKKDWNEIWSNPDAASNADDPRGLFGKWLAEDIAGKGVLDRAQSTLEIEPDGAVGGSTSVNRYRGQATIDGNAISFGPLITTRRAGPPAMMEQESRFTEAFSRVTSFRIDESDLLYLTDGDGNDVLRLSRLED
;
A
#
# COMPACT_ATOMS: atom_id res chain seq x y z
N MET A 1 -18.74 -38.68 -65.68
CA MET A 1 -17.39 -39.09 -65.21
C MET A 1 -16.42 -38.05 -65.72
N LEU A 2 -15.67 -37.26 -64.97
CA LEU A 2 -15.28 -37.18 -63.56
C LEU A 2 -15.15 -35.67 -63.26
N VAL A 3 -15.51 -35.21 -62.05
CA VAL A 3 -15.06 -33.91 -61.52
C VAL A 3 -14.20 -34.23 -60.30
N VAL A 4 -12.95 -33.78 -60.33
CA VAL A 4 -11.95 -33.92 -59.26
C VAL A 4 -12.18 -32.81 -58.25
N LEU A 5 -12.43 -33.17 -56.98
CA LEU A 5 -12.45 -32.24 -55.86
C LEU A 5 -11.13 -32.37 -55.08
N SER A 6 -10.34 -31.31 -55.06
CA SER A 6 -9.14 -31.20 -54.22
C SER A 6 -9.55 -30.72 -52.83
N LEU A 7 -9.29 -31.53 -51.79
CA LEU A 7 -9.37 -31.10 -50.40
C LEU A 7 -8.02 -30.51 -49.96
N THR A 8 -8.04 -29.25 -49.54
CA THR A 8 -6.90 -28.60 -48.88
C THR A 8 -7.09 -28.72 -47.37
N ILE A 9 -6.21 -29.45 -46.69
CA ILE A 9 -6.17 -29.54 -45.22
C ILE A 9 -5.28 -28.39 -44.72
N ILE A 10 -5.87 -27.43 -44.00
CA ILE A 10 -5.13 -26.39 -43.27
C ILE A 10 -4.94 -26.90 -41.84
N GLY A 11 -3.71 -27.29 -41.50
CA GLY A 11 -3.31 -27.63 -40.14
C GLY A 11 -3.16 -26.36 -39.31
N MET A 12 -3.95 -26.22 -38.26
CA MET A 12 -3.86 -25.12 -37.31
C MET A 12 -2.85 -25.50 -36.22
N MET A 13 -1.65 -24.92 -36.31
CA MET A 13 -0.59 -25.10 -35.33
C MET A 13 -0.86 -24.15 -34.16
N ALA A 14 -1.36 -24.67 -33.05
CA ALA A 14 -1.57 -23.90 -31.83
C ALA A 14 -0.20 -23.57 -31.19
N MET A 15 0.23 -22.32 -31.32
CA MET A 15 1.32 -21.79 -30.51
C MET A 15 0.76 -21.50 -29.11
N THR A 16 1.16 -22.29 -28.12
CA THR A 16 0.93 -21.96 -26.71
C THR A 16 1.85 -20.80 -26.33
N LEU A 17 1.31 -19.59 -26.34
CA LEU A 17 1.90 -18.44 -25.65
C LEU A 17 1.94 -18.80 -24.16
N SER A 18 3.13 -19.15 -23.67
CA SER A 18 3.38 -19.21 -22.24
C SER A 18 3.41 -17.77 -21.74
N SER A 19 2.33 -17.31 -21.10
CA SER A 19 2.38 -16.09 -20.31
C SER A 19 3.38 -16.32 -19.18
N VAL A 20 4.53 -15.66 -19.24
CA VAL A 20 5.37 -15.53 -18.05
C VAL A 20 4.53 -14.75 -17.06
N ALA A 21 3.95 -15.44 -16.07
CA ALA A 21 3.29 -14.78 -14.96
C ALA A 21 4.31 -13.79 -14.37
N ALA A 22 3.99 -12.50 -14.38
CA ALA A 22 4.81 -11.50 -13.71
C ALA A 22 5.06 -11.99 -12.27
N ASP A 23 6.32 -12.02 -11.85
CA ASP A 23 6.67 -12.43 -10.49
C ASP A 23 5.92 -11.51 -9.51
N ARG A 24 4.93 -12.06 -8.79
CA ARG A 24 4.01 -11.29 -7.94
C ARG A 24 4.64 -10.89 -6.61
N LEU A 25 5.80 -11.43 -6.28
CA LEU A 25 6.52 -11.18 -5.02
C LEU A 25 8.01 -10.87 -5.32
N PRO A 26 8.33 -9.87 -6.15
CA PRO A 26 9.68 -9.65 -6.66
C PRO A 26 10.72 -9.31 -5.58
N SER A 27 10.30 -8.67 -4.48
CA SER A 27 11.20 -8.33 -3.37
C SER A 27 11.47 -9.51 -2.43
N TRP A 28 10.76 -10.62 -2.63
CA TRP A 28 11.02 -11.89 -1.96
C TRP A 28 12.01 -12.72 -2.76
N ASN A 29 13.15 -13.04 -2.16
CA ASN A 29 14.12 -13.96 -2.72
C ASN A 29 13.51 -15.36 -2.92
N GLY A 30 13.93 -16.04 -3.98
CA GLY A 30 13.55 -17.43 -4.21
C GLY A 30 13.99 -18.33 -3.05
N GLY A 31 13.04 -19.05 -2.44
CA GLY A 31 13.32 -19.81 -1.24
C GLY A 31 12.11 -20.53 -0.68
N ALA A 32 12.28 -21.17 0.49
CA ALA A 32 11.20 -21.88 1.16
C ALA A 32 10.07 -20.94 1.58
N THR A 33 10.41 -19.74 2.08
CA THR A 33 9.47 -18.71 2.52
C THR A 33 8.53 -18.26 1.39
N LYS A 34 9.09 -17.79 0.26
CA LYS A 34 8.30 -17.38 -0.92
C LYS A 34 7.43 -18.51 -1.46
N ARG A 35 7.97 -19.74 -1.55
CA ARG A 35 7.20 -20.90 -1.99
C ARG A 35 6.04 -21.21 -1.05
N ALA A 36 6.25 -21.18 0.27
CA ALA A 36 5.19 -21.46 1.23
C ALA A 36 4.00 -20.49 1.12
N ILE A 37 4.28 -19.20 0.85
CA ILE A 37 3.25 -18.18 0.58
C ILE A 37 2.47 -18.52 -0.69
N VAL A 38 3.17 -18.74 -1.80
CA VAL A 38 2.55 -19.02 -3.12
C VAL A 38 1.76 -20.32 -3.09
N ASP A 39 2.33 -21.38 -2.51
CA ASP A 39 1.70 -22.70 -2.40
C ASP A 39 0.42 -22.63 -1.55
N PHE A 40 0.44 -21.86 -0.45
CA PHE A 40 -0.76 -21.64 0.37
C PHE A 40 -1.86 -20.92 -0.41
N ILE A 41 -1.52 -19.79 -1.05
CA ILE A 41 -2.49 -18.97 -1.79
C ILE A 41 -3.11 -19.81 -2.91
N ASN A 42 -2.29 -20.46 -3.75
CA ASN A 42 -2.77 -21.35 -4.81
C ASN A 42 -3.69 -22.45 -4.26
N ASN A 43 -3.29 -23.12 -3.18
CA ASN A 43 -4.09 -24.19 -2.58
C ASN A 43 -5.50 -23.73 -2.15
N VAL A 44 -5.64 -22.50 -1.65
CA VAL A 44 -6.95 -22.00 -1.17
C VAL A 44 -7.73 -21.21 -2.21
N THR A 45 -7.13 -20.85 -3.35
CA THR A 45 -7.80 -20.03 -4.39
C THR A 45 -8.07 -20.75 -5.69
N GLU A 46 -7.32 -21.80 -6.03
CA GLU A 46 -7.51 -22.55 -7.28
C GLU A 46 -8.82 -23.36 -7.25
N GLU A 47 -9.70 -23.10 -8.22
CA GLU A 47 -10.95 -23.85 -8.36
C GLU A 47 -10.67 -25.35 -8.56
N GLY A 48 -11.34 -26.19 -7.77
CA GLY A 48 -11.14 -27.64 -7.80
C GLY A 48 -10.01 -28.14 -6.89
N SER A 49 -9.22 -27.25 -6.27
CA SER A 49 -8.31 -27.63 -5.19
C SER A 49 -9.09 -28.22 -4.01
N PRO A 50 -8.63 -29.31 -3.36
CA PRO A 50 -9.23 -29.81 -2.13
C PRO A 50 -9.16 -28.80 -0.98
N GLY A 51 -8.27 -27.82 -1.06
CA GLY A 51 -8.10 -26.74 -0.09
C GLY A 51 -8.90 -25.48 -0.38
N PHE A 52 -9.68 -25.45 -1.47
CA PHE A 52 -10.37 -24.24 -1.93
C PHE A 52 -11.24 -23.60 -0.85
N VAL A 53 -11.11 -22.28 -0.69
CA VAL A 53 -11.91 -21.45 0.22
C VAL A 53 -12.65 -20.41 -0.61
N PRO A 54 -13.97 -20.20 -0.41
CA PRO A 54 -14.70 -19.18 -1.15
C PRO A 54 -14.19 -17.77 -0.80
N PRO A 55 -14.19 -16.80 -1.74
CA PRO A 55 -13.68 -15.45 -1.52
C PRO A 55 -14.17 -14.78 -0.22
N SER A 56 -15.45 -14.96 0.13
CA SER A 56 -16.06 -14.40 1.35
C SER A 56 -15.49 -14.93 2.68
N GLU A 57 -14.65 -15.97 2.64
CA GLU A 57 -14.01 -16.58 3.80
C GLU A 57 -12.48 -16.43 3.77
N ARG A 58 -11.92 -15.78 2.74
CA ARG A 58 -10.49 -15.53 2.58
C ARG A 58 -10.04 -14.32 3.39
N ILE A 59 -10.05 -14.45 4.71
CA ILE A 59 -9.63 -13.37 5.61
C ILE A 59 -8.14 -13.52 5.96
N ALA A 60 -7.36 -12.46 5.75
CA ALA A 60 -5.96 -12.34 6.14
C ALA A 60 -5.79 -11.24 7.20
N VAL A 61 -5.06 -11.53 8.28
CA VAL A 61 -4.78 -10.55 9.36
C VAL A 61 -3.28 -10.29 9.49
N PHE A 62 -2.93 -9.03 9.68
CA PHE A 62 -1.56 -8.56 9.81
C PHE A 62 -1.43 -7.74 11.09
N ASP A 63 -0.38 -7.96 11.89
CA ASP A 63 0.10 -6.87 12.73
C ASP A 63 0.64 -5.72 11.86
N ASN A 64 0.81 -4.54 12.43
CA ASN A 64 1.38 -3.38 11.76
C ASN A 64 2.83 -3.14 12.20
N ASP A 65 3.03 -2.77 13.48
CA ASP A 65 4.35 -2.50 14.06
C ASP A 65 5.26 -3.73 13.94
N GLY A 66 6.40 -3.60 13.26
CA GLY A 66 7.36 -4.70 13.03
C GLY A 66 6.92 -5.75 12.01
N THR A 67 5.70 -5.67 11.47
CA THR A 67 5.18 -6.62 10.47
C THR A 67 4.94 -5.99 9.12
N LEU A 68 4.28 -4.82 9.04
CA LEU A 68 4.07 -4.06 7.80
C LEU A 68 5.02 -2.86 7.68
N TRP A 69 5.51 -2.35 8.81
CA TRP A 69 6.49 -1.27 8.88
C TRP A 69 7.48 -1.43 10.03
N SER A 70 8.51 -0.59 10.07
CA SER A 70 9.46 -0.58 11.20
C SER A 70 8.80 -0.13 12.50
N GLU A 71 9.20 -0.74 13.61
CA GLU A 71 8.82 -0.34 14.97
C GLU A 71 10.01 0.12 15.82
N ALA A 72 11.21 0.12 15.25
CA ALA A 72 12.45 0.43 15.96
C ALA A 72 12.96 1.83 15.60
N PRO A 73 13.46 2.62 16.57
CA PRO A 73 13.75 2.23 17.95
C PRO A 73 12.53 2.36 18.89
N LEU A 74 11.41 2.86 18.38
CA LEU A 74 10.17 3.08 19.11
C LEU A 74 8.99 2.98 18.14
N PRO A 75 7.86 2.36 18.51
CA PRO A 75 6.65 2.35 17.69
C PRO A 75 6.26 3.75 17.23
N PHE A 76 5.81 3.86 15.97
CA PHE A 76 5.61 5.17 15.35
C PHE A 76 4.50 5.98 16.01
N GLN A 77 3.48 5.33 16.58
CA GLN A 77 2.46 6.03 17.40
C GLN A 77 3.06 6.66 18.66
N ALA A 78 4.02 5.99 19.31
CA ALA A 78 4.70 6.55 20.47
C ALA A 78 5.63 7.72 20.05
N ALA A 79 6.28 7.63 18.88
CA ALA A 79 7.01 8.77 18.31
C ALA A 79 6.09 9.98 18.06
N PHE A 80 4.91 9.76 17.46
CA PHE A 80 3.87 10.79 17.29
C PHE A 80 3.47 11.41 18.64
N ALA A 81 3.16 10.59 19.64
CA ALA A 81 2.78 11.08 20.97
C ALA A 81 3.90 11.92 21.59
N PHE A 82 5.16 11.52 21.42
CA PHE A 82 6.28 12.26 21.98
C PHE A 82 6.44 13.62 21.33
N ASP A 83 6.29 13.70 20.01
CA ASP A 83 6.38 14.96 19.29
C ASP A 83 5.19 15.89 19.61
N GLU A 84 3.99 15.34 19.81
CA GLU A 84 2.85 16.12 20.30
C GLU A 84 3.08 16.69 21.70
N VAL A 85 3.69 15.92 22.62
CA VAL A 85 4.08 16.44 23.94
C VAL A 85 5.13 17.54 23.78
N LYS A 86 6.18 17.33 22.99
CA LYS A 86 7.23 18.35 22.75
C LYS A 86 6.66 19.64 22.19
N ARG A 87 5.67 19.56 21.28
CA ARG A 87 4.99 20.72 20.70
C ARG A 87 4.20 21.53 21.74
N ARG A 88 3.61 20.85 22.74
CA ARG A 88 2.76 21.46 23.77
C ARG A 88 3.51 21.97 25.00
N VAL A 89 4.63 21.34 25.35
CA VAL A 89 5.46 21.70 26.52
C VAL A 89 5.79 23.19 26.61
N PRO A 90 6.16 23.92 25.52
CA PRO A 90 6.44 25.35 25.58
C PRO A 90 5.26 26.22 26.04
N THR A 91 4.02 25.76 25.82
CA THR A 91 2.79 26.51 26.12
C THR A 91 2.02 25.98 27.33
N GLU A 92 2.43 24.82 27.89
CA GLU A 92 1.71 24.14 28.98
C GLU A 92 2.65 23.79 30.15
N PRO A 93 2.86 24.71 31.12
CA PRO A 93 3.80 24.50 32.23
C PRO A 93 3.49 23.28 33.11
N ALA A 94 2.21 22.93 33.25
CA ALA A 94 1.80 21.74 34.01
C ALA A 94 2.27 20.43 33.34
N LEU A 95 2.25 20.38 32.00
CA LEU A 95 2.77 19.26 31.23
C LEU A 95 4.29 19.12 31.42
N ALA A 96 5.01 20.24 31.35
CA ALA A 96 6.46 20.28 31.57
C ALA A 96 6.89 19.83 32.98
N ALA A 97 6.01 20.00 33.98
CA ALA A 97 6.29 19.61 35.36
C ALA A 97 6.14 18.09 35.60
N ASP A 98 5.40 17.39 34.73
CA ASP A 98 5.05 15.98 34.92
C ASP A 98 6.28 15.04 34.91
N PRO A 99 6.41 14.12 35.88
CA PRO A 99 7.57 13.22 35.95
C PRO A 99 7.77 12.33 34.71
N MET A 100 6.69 11.88 34.06
CA MET A 100 6.79 11.03 32.86
C MET A 100 7.12 11.86 31.62
N VAL A 101 6.60 13.09 31.53
CA VAL A 101 7.01 14.02 30.47
C VAL A 101 8.49 14.38 30.60
N LYS A 102 8.99 14.61 31.82
CA LYS A 102 10.42 14.83 32.05
C LYS A 102 11.27 13.63 31.64
N ALA A 103 10.84 12.41 31.97
CA ALA A 103 11.52 11.18 31.55
C ALA A 103 11.55 11.04 30.02
N MET A 104 10.41 11.27 29.36
CA MET A 104 10.28 11.28 27.90
C MET A 104 11.22 12.30 27.24
N LEU A 105 11.25 13.54 27.74
CA LEU A 105 12.12 14.60 27.23
C LEU A 105 13.61 14.30 27.45
N ALA A 106 13.95 13.53 28.48
CA ALA A 106 15.31 13.06 28.75
C ALA A 106 15.70 11.83 27.93
N GLY A 107 14.79 11.26 27.14
CA GLY A 107 15.02 10.03 26.37
C GLY A 107 15.03 8.75 27.22
N ASP A 108 14.47 8.80 28.43
CA ASP A 108 14.42 7.66 29.35
C ASP A 108 13.25 6.72 29.00
N ILE A 109 13.38 6.02 27.88
CA ILE A 109 12.37 5.09 27.37
C ILE A 109 12.16 3.93 28.35
N GLY A 110 13.24 3.43 28.97
CA GLY A 110 13.17 2.37 29.96
C GLY A 110 12.18 2.70 31.07
N LYS A 111 12.26 3.92 31.62
CA LYS A 111 11.31 4.40 32.63
C LYS A 111 9.87 4.52 32.16
N LEU A 112 9.64 4.85 30.88
CA LEU A 112 8.28 4.89 30.32
C LEU A 112 7.68 3.49 30.15
N LEU A 113 8.53 2.50 29.89
CA LEU A 113 8.17 1.09 29.73
C LEU A 113 8.22 0.29 31.04
N GLU A 114 8.52 0.91 32.17
CA GLU A 114 8.46 0.25 33.47
C GLU A 114 7.03 -0.18 33.82
N GLY A 115 6.93 -1.31 34.52
CA GLY A 115 5.67 -1.86 35.01
C GLY A 115 4.94 -2.73 33.99
N LYS A 116 3.94 -3.47 34.47
CA LYS A 116 3.23 -4.49 33.68
C LYS A 116 2.45 -3.90 32.49
N HIS A 117 2.06 -2.64 32.58
CA HIS A 117 1.21 -1.95 31.61
C HIS A 117 1.89 -0.75 30.94
N HIS A 118 3.21 -0.60 31.12
CA HIS A 118 3.97 0.56 30.63
C HIS A 118 3.28 1.88 31.01
N ASP A 119 2.98 2.06 32.31
CA ASP A 119 2.11 3.13 32.82
C ASP A 119 2.61 4.53 32.42
N GLY A 120 3.92 4.70 32.32
CA GLY A 120 4.55 5.93 31.83
C GLY A 120 4.18 6.23 30.38
N LEU A 121 4.31 5.25 29.49
CA LEU A 121 3.89 5.37 28.08
C LEU A 121 2.38 5.59 27.96
N MET A 122 1.57 4.85 28.72
CA MET A 122 0.11 5.03 28.72
C MET A 122 -0.31 6.43 29.15
N LYS A 123 0.42 7.03 30.09
CA LYS A 123 0.21 8.43 30.48
C LYS A 123 0.53 9.41 29.35
N ILE A 124 1.61 9.19 28.60
CA ILE A 124 1.95 10.03 27.44
C ILE A 124 0.89 9.93 26.34
N LEU A 125 0.40 8.72 26.07
CA LEU A 125 -0.72 8.50 25.13
C LEU A 125 -1.99 9.21 25.62
N ALA A 126 -2.35 9.04 26.90
CA ALA A 126 -3.50 9.72 27.51
C ALA A 126 -3.43 11.24 27.35
N LEU A 127 -2.28 11.84 27.63
CA LEU A 127 -2.06 13.28 27.52
C LEU A 127 -2.27 13.79 26.09
N THR A 128 -1.93 12.99 25.09
CA THR A 128 -1.93 13.41 23.67
C THR A 128 -3.18 13.02 22.90
N HIS A 129 -3.97 12.07 23.40
CA HIS A 129 -5.12 11.51 22.68
C HIS A 129 -6.46 11.82 23.34
N ALA A 130 -6.53 11.90 24.67
CA ALA A 130 -7.81 11.99 25.38
C ALA A 130 -8.36 13.43 25.42
N GLY A 131 -9.68 13.56 25.32
CA GLY A 131 -10.41 14.83 25.45
C GLY A 131 -10.57 15.66 24.17
N MET A 132 -9.81 15.34 23.11
CA MET A 132 -9.95 15.95 21.78
C MET A 132 -11.00 15.24 20.93
N THR A 133 -11.46 15.89 19.86
CA THR A 133 -12.35 15.22 18.90
C THR A 133 -11.56 14.26 18.01
N THR A 134 -12.24 13.28 17.42
CA THR A 134 -11.64 12.36 16.43
C THR A 134 -11.08 13.13 15.24
N GLU A 135 -11.77 14.16 14.74
CA GLU A 135 -11.30 14.96 13.60
C GLU A 135 -10.10 15.84 13.94
N GLU A 136 -9.98 16.29 15.20
CA GLU A 136 -8.80 16.99 15.66
C GLU A 136 -7.60 16.05 15.76
N PHE A 137 -7.82 14.82 16.24
CA PHE A 137 -6.81 13.78 16.29
C PHE A 137 -6.29 13.43 14.89
N ASP A 138 -7.19 13.17 13.93
CA ASP A 138 -6.85 12.82 12.55
C ASP A 138 -6.01 13.91 11.89
N ARG A 139 -6.36 15.17 12.11
CA ARG A 139 -5.59 16.31 11.58
C ARG A 139 -4.17 16.36 12.14
N ARG A 140 -4.01 16.11 13.45
CA ARG A 140 -2.69 16.09 14.10
C ARG A 140 -1.84 14.94 13.58
N VAL A 141 -2.42 13.76 13.40
CA VAL A 141 -1.72 12.59 12.84
C VAL A 141 -1.27 12.88 11.41
N ASN A 142 -2.13 13.43 10.55
CA ASN A 142 -1.75 13.79 9.18
C ASN A 142 -0.62 14.83 9.14
N GLN A 143 -0.72 15.92 9.91
CA GLN A 143 0.32 16.96 9.97
C GLN A 143 1.67 16.41 10.46
N TRP A 144 1.65 15.50 11.43
CA TRP A 144 2.85 14.83 11.89
C TRP A 144 3.41 13.92 10.79
N ALA A 145 2.58 13.11 10.13
CA ALA A 145 3.00 12.20 9.08
C ALA A 145 3.65 12.91 7.87
N GLU A 146 3.21 14.13 7.55
CA GLU A 146 3.76 14.95 6.45
C GLU A 146 5.17 15.49 6.73
N SER A 147 5.55 15.66 7.99
CA SER A 147 6.76 16.41 8.36
C SER A 147 7.75 15.63 9.23
N ALA A 148 7.27 14.62 9.96
CA ALA A 148 8.08 13.84 10.86
C ALA A 148 8.91 12.81 10.09
N SER A 149 10.19 12.73 10.44
CA SER A 149 11.13 11.77 9.85
C SER A 149 11.75 10.89 10.91
N HIS A 150 11.95 9.63 10.56
CA HIS A 150 12.59 8.66 11.43
C HIS A 150 14.06 9.02 11.70
N PRO A 151 14.53 8.98 12.96
CA PRO A 151 15.83 9.53 13.34
C PRO A 151 17.03 8.82 12.71
N ARG A 152 16.93 7.50 12.46
CA ARG A 152 18.01 6.71 11.84
C ARG A 152 18.01 6.84 10.32
N PHE A 153 16.84 6.60 9.71
CA PHE A 153 16.72 6.47 8.26
C PHE A 153 16.58 7.81 7.54
N LYS A 154 16.23 8.88 8.27
CA LYS A 154 16.00 10.22 7.70
C LYS A 154 14.95 10.23 6.59
N ARG A 155 13.96 9.35 6.72
CA ARG A 155 12.80 9.23 5.83
C ARG A 155 11.51 9.49 6.60
N PRO A 156 10.46 9.99 5.94
CA PRO A 156 9.12 10.06 6.52
C PRO A 156 8.69 8.69 7.06
N TYR A 157 7.99 8.69 8.20
CA TYR A 157 7.57 7.45 8.85
C TYR A 157 6.69 6.57 7.95
N LEU A 158 5.81 7.18 7.15
CA LEU A 158 4.92 6.44 6.23
C LEU A 158 5.65 5.80 5.04
N GLU A 159 6.93 6.12 4.81
CA GLU A 159 7.74 5.44 3.78
C GLU A 159 8.49 4.22 4.32
N LEU A 160 8.54 4.03 5.64
CA LEU A 160 9.26 2.93 6.28
C LEU A 160 8.42 1.67 6.40
N THR A 161 7.60 1.43 5.38
CA THR A 161 6.85 0.18 5.20
C THR A 161 7.69 -0.83 4.45
N TYR A 162 7.39 -2.12 4.63
CA TYR A 162 8.17 -3.19 4.03
C TYR A 162 7.68 -3.51 2.61
N GLN A 163 8.54 -3.27 1.60
CA GLN A 163 8.23 -3.54 0.19
C GLN A 163 7.73 -4.98 -0.06
N PRO A 164 8.39 -6.03 0.49
CA PRO A 164 7.89 -7.40 0.35
C PRO A 164 6.47 -7.60 0.93
N MET A 165 6.14 -6.89 2.00
CA MET A 165 4.81 -7.00 2.62
C MET A 165 3.75 -6.22 1.85
N GLN A 166 4.11 -5.12 1.18
CA GLN A 166 3.23 -4.45 0.21
C GLN A 166 2.87 -5.39 -0.94
N GLU A 167 3.87 -6.06 -1.53
CA GLU A 167 3.66 -7.04 -2.59
C GLU A 167 2.79 -8.21 -2.13
N LEU A 168 2.94 -8.65 -0.88
CA LEU A 168 2.12 -9.71 -0.31
C LEU A 168 0.66 -9.27 -0.12
N LEU A 169 0.44 -8.03 0.34
CA LEU A 169 -0.90 -7.45 0.42
C LEU A 169 -1.57 -7.39 -0.97
N ASP A 170 -0.85 -6.92 -1.99
CA ASP A 170 -1.31 -6.90 -3.38
C ASP A 170 -1.62 -8.30 -3.90
N TYR A 171 -0.73 -9.26 -3.63
CA TYR A 171 -0.89 -10.63 -4.10
C TYR A 171 -2.11 -11.30 -3.46
N LEU A 172 -2.36 -11.07 -2.16
CA LEU A 172 -3.55 -11.54 -1.47
C LEU A 172 -4.83 -10.89 -2.02
N ARG A 173 -4.85 -9.56 -2.21
CA ARG A 173 -5.98 -8.85 -2.81
C ARG A 173 -6.31 -9.35 -4.22
N ALA A 174 -5.29 -9.57 -5.05
CA ALA A 174 -5.45 -10.15 -6.38
C ALA A 174 -6.09 -11.55 -6.38
N HIS A 175 -5.97 -12.26 -5.25
CA HIS A 175 -6.61 -13.57 -5.02
C HIS A 175 -7.86 -13.48 -4.15
N GLN A 176 -8.46 -12.28 -4.07
CA GLN A 176 -9.73 -11.99 -3.40
C GLN A 176 -9.69 -12.29 -1.90
N PHE A 177 -8.54 -12.10 -1.26
CA PHE A 177 -8.49 -12.01 0.20
C PHE A 177 -8.95 -10.63 0.65
N GLU A 178 -9.64 -10.62 1.79
CA GLU A 178 -9.88 -9.40 2.55
C GLU A 178 -8.79 -9.27 3.63
N CYS A 179 -7.98 -8.21 3.51
CA CYS A 179 -6.86 -7.96 4.40
C CYS A 179 -7.27 -7.01 5.54
N PHE A 180 -6.90 -7.37 6.77
CA PHE A 180 -7.14 -6.60 7.98
C PHE A 180 -5.84 -6.32 8.73
N ILE A 181 -5.76 -5.15 9.36
CA ILE A 181 -4.77 -4.89 10.42
C ILE A 181 -5.36 -5.31 11.76
N VAL A 182 -4.57 -5.98 12.60
CA VAL A 182 -4.88 -6.39 13.98
C VAL A 182 -3.65 -6.09 14.84
N SER A 183 -3.63 -4.93 15.48
CA SER A 183 -2.42 -4.37 16.08
C SER A 183 -2.62 -3.83 17.50
N GLY A 184 -1.58 -3.99 18.34
CA GLY A 184 -1.53 -3.36 19.66
C GLY A 184 -1.56 -1.83 19.60
N GLY A 185 -1.17 -1.23 18.47
CA GLY A 185 -1.28 0.19 18.19
C GLY A 185 -2.73 0.70 18.18
N GLY A 186 -2.89 2.02 18.35
CA GLY A 186 -4.20 2.66 18.37
C GLY A 186 -4.91 2.59 17.02
N ALA A 187 -6.14 2.05 16.98
CA ALA A 187 -6.91 1.91 15.75
C ALA A 187 -7.07 3.25 15.01
N ASP A 188 -7.46 4.31 15.73
CA ASP A 188 -7.64 5.64 15.14
C ASP A 188 -6.34 6.26 14.63
N PHE A 189 -5.17 5.88 15.17
CA PHE A 189 -3.89 6.36 14.64
C PHE A 189 -3.62 5.75 13.26
N MET A 190 -3.82 4.44 13.12
CA MET A 190 -3.59 3.72 11.86
C MET A 190 -4.62 4.09 10.79
N ARG A 191 -5.90 4.23 11.15
CA ARG A 191 -7.00 4.56 10.23
C ARG A 191 -6.81 5.86 9.43
N VAL A 192 -5.99 6.78 9.93
CA VAL A 192 -5.71 8.07 9.26
C VAL A 192 -4.90 7.89 7.96
N TRP A 193 -4.12 6.82 7.85
CA TRP A 193 -3.15 6.65 6.77
C TRP A 193 -3.13 5.24 6.16
N SER A 194 -3.67 4.21 6.82
CA SER A 194 -3.59 2.81 6.37
C SER A 194 -4.16 2.58 4.98
N GLU A 195 -5.25 3.26 4.61
CA GLU A 195 -5.86 3.12 3.30
C GLU A 195 -4.94 3.66 2.20
N ARG A 196 -4.36 4.84 2.43
CA ARG A 196 -3.41 5.47 1.49
C ARG A 196 -2.12 4.68 1.33
N VAL A 197 -1.68 3.98 2.37
CA VAL A 197 -0.35 3.33 2.42
C VAL A 197 -0.39 1.84 2.11
N TYR A 198 -1.45 1.14 2.50
CA TYR A 198 -1.58 -0.32 2.39
C TYR A 198 -2.81 -0.77 1.59
N GLU A 199 -3.66 0.16 1.16
CA GLU A 199 -5.00 -0.14 0.63
C GLU A 199 -5.86 -0.96 1.60
N ILE A 200 -5.65 -0.73 2.91
CA ILE A 200 -6.49 -1.31 3.97
C ILE A 200 -7.41 -0.21 4.50
N PRO A 201 -8.71 -0.25 4.17
CA PRO A 201 -9.63 0.82 4.51
C PRO A 201 -9.89 0.87 6.02
N PRO A 202 -10.36 2.00 6.58
CA PRO A 202 -10.47 2.18 8.03
C PRO A 202 -11.32 1.13 8.77
N GLN A 203 -12.35 0.58 8.11
CA GLN A 203 -13.19 -0.49 8.67
C GLN A 203 -12.45 -1.83 8.80
N ASN A 204 -11.34 -2.02 8.09
CA ASN A 204 -10.49 -3.21 8.15
C ASN A 204 -9.29 -3.03 9.10
N VAL A 205 -9.31 -1.98 9.92
CA VAL A 205 -8.31 -1.72 10.95
C VAL A 205 -8.89 -2.04 12.33
N VAL A 206 -8.37 -3.11 12.93
CA VAL A 206 -8.58 -3.49 14.33
C VAL A 206 -7.31 -3.12 15.10
N GLY A 207 -7.50 -2.42 16.21
CA GLY A 207 -6.40 -2.11 17.11
C GLY A 207 -6.90 -1.64 18.46
N SER A 208 -5.97 -1.27 19.34
CA SER A 208 -6.31 -0.74 20.67
C SER A 208 -7.24 0.47 20.54
N THR A 209 -8.36 0.43 21.26
CA THR A 209 -9.43 1.43 21.12
C THR A 209 -10.14 1.65 22.45
N ALA A 210 -10.64 2.86 22.66
CA ALA A 210 -11.46 3.22 23.82
C ALA A 210 -12.79 3.81 23.33
N ARG A 211 -13.80 3.85 24.20
CA ARG A 211 -15.09 4.44 23.83
C ARG A 211 -14.92 5.91 23.44
N VAL A 212 -15.57 6.31 22.36
CA VAL A 212 -15.78 7.72 22.05
C VAL A 212 -17.08 8.21 22.71
N ARG A 213 -17.12 9.49 23.07
CA ARG A 213 -18.32 10.15 23.59
C ARG A 213 -18.90 11.07 22.53
N TYR A 214 -20.19 10.92 22.26
CA TYR A 214 -20.94 11.87 21.44
C TYR A 214 -21.20 13.16 22.23
N GLU A 215 -20.90 14.30 21.62
CA GLU A 215 -21.14 15.63 22.19
C GLU A 215 -21.65 16.59 21.11
N MET A 216 -22.34 17.66 21.55
CA MET A 216 -22.58 18.84 20.73
C MET A 216 -21.60 19.94 21.16
N ARG A 217 -20.67 20.34 20.28
CA ARG A 217 -19.74 21.47 20.52
C ARG A 217 -20.01 22.56 19.49
N ASP A 218 -20.30 23.77 19.96
CA ASP A 218 -20.66 24.92 19.11
C ASP A 218 -21.75 24.61 18.07
N GLY A 219 -22.76 23.84 18.50
CA GLY A 219 -23.89 23.43 17.65
C GLY A 219 -23.58 22.32 16.63
N LYS A 220 -22.38 21.72 16.66
CA LYS A 220 -21.99 20.61 15.76
C LYS A 220 -21.86 19.28 16.53
N PRO A 221 -22.34 18.16 15.95
CA PRO A 221 -22.10 16.84 16.52
C PRO A 221 -20.62 16.48 16.36
N VAL A 222 -20.00 16.01 17.43
CA VAL A 222 -18.61 15.55 17.44
C VAL A 222 -18.48 14.25 18.24
N LEU A 223 -17.46 13.47 17.91
CA LEU A 223 -17.02 12.33 18.71
C LEU A 223 -15.73 12.70 19.44
N VAL A 224 -15.71 12.48 20.75
CA VAL A 224 -14.60 12.87 21.61
C VAL A 224 -13.92 11.63 22.13
N LYS A 225 -12.60 11.56 21.91
CA LYS A 225 -11.76 10.46 22.34
C LYS A 225 -11.69 10.43 23.87
N THR A 226 -11.89 9.27 24.46
CA THR A 226 -11.77 9.05 25.91
C THR A 226 -10.75 7.95 26.20
N LEU A 227 -10.59 7.59 27.46
CA LEU A 227 -9.89 6.38 27.90
C LEU A 227 -10.86 5.39 28.57
N ASP A 228 -12.16 5.62 28.43
CA ASP A 228 -13.20 4.81 29.04
C ASP A 228 -13.27 3.47 28.31
N GLN A 229 -13.19 2.38 29.08
CA GLN A 229 -13.25 1.01 28.57
C GLN A 229 -12.23 0.75 27.45
N LEU A 230 -10.97 1.12 27.72
CA LEU A 230 -9.86 0.78 26.83
C LEU A 230 -9.81 -0.73 26.58
N PHE A 231 -9.98 -1.10 25.33
CA PHE A 231 -9.67 -2.41 24.78
C PHE A 231 -8.23 -2.37 24.24
N VAL A 232 -7.41 -3.31 24.69
CA VAL A 232 -6.02 -3.47 24.24
C VAL A 232 -5.97 -4.65 23.29
N ASP A 233 -5.65 -4.40 22.03
CA ASP A 233 -5.63 -5.40 20.96
C ASP A 233 -4.24 -6.01 20.79
N ASP A 234 -3.70 -6.56 21.88
CA ASP A 234 -2.39 -7.19 21.92
C ASP A 234 -2.46 -8.56 22.62
N LYS A 235 -1.57 -9.49 22.27
CA LYS A 235 -1.54 -10.86 22.81
C LYS A 235 -2.90 -11.55 22.68
N GLU A 236 -3.45 -12.04 23.79
CA GLU A 236 -4.77 -12.67 23.82
C GLU A 236 -5.91 -11.71 23.46
N GLY A 237 -5.66 -10.40 23.46
CA GLY A 237 -6.57 -9.38 22.93
C GLY A 237 -6.81 -9.54 21.43
N LYS A 238 -5.79 -9.92 20.65
CA LYS A 238 -5.89 -10.00 19.17
C LYS A 238 -6.98 -10.97 18.69
N PRO A 239 -7.05 -12.24 19.16
CA PRO A 239 -8.18 -13.12 18.82
C PRO A 239 -9.55 -12.58 19.25
N VAL A 240 -9.62 -11.87 20.37
CA VAL A 240 -10.86 -11.24 20.85
C VAL A 240 -11.27 -10.09 19.92
N GLY A 241 -10.31 -9.26 19.50
CA GLY A 241 -10.53 -8.18 18.53
C GLY A 241 -11.02 -8.72 17.19
N ILE A 242 -10.38 -9.77 16.67
CA ILE A 242 -10.82 -10.48 15.46
C ILE A 242 -12.28 -10.94 15.61
N HIS A 243 -12.64 -11.62 16.70
CA HIS A 243 -14.01 -12.06 16.92
C HIS A 243 -15.00 -10.88 16.96
N GLN A 244 -14.64 -9.81 17.67
CA GLN A 244 -15.54 -8.70 17.95
C GLN A 244 -15.75 -7.77 16.75
N PHE A 245 -14.70 -7.50 15.98
CA PHE A 245 -14.73 -6.49 14.90
C PHE A 245 -14.83 -7.10 13.50
N ILE A 246 -14.26 -8.29 13.27
CA ILE A 246 -14.30 -8.97 11.97
C ILE A 246 -15.43 -10.00 11.93
N GLY A 247 -15.64 -10.72 13.04
CA GLY A 247 -16.70 -11.73 13.14
C GLY A 247 -16.44 -13.01 12.32
N ARG A 248 -15.22 -13.15 11.76
CA ARG A 248 -14.77 -14.33 11.01
C ARG A 248 -13.37 -14.74 11.45
N ARG A 249 -13.10 -16.05 11.40
CA ARG A 249 -11.78 -16.60 11.71
C ARG A 249 -10.89 -16.47 10.47
N PRO A 250 -9.71 -15.82 10.59
CA PRO A 250 -8.76 -15.71 9.48
C PRO A 250 -8.25 -17.07 9.04
N ILE A 251 -7.79 -17.14 7.79
CA ILE A 251 -7.06 -18.30 7.26
C ILE A 251 -5.58 -17.96 7.00
N ALA A 252 -5.20 -16.69 7.05
CA ALA A 252 -3.80 -16.26 6.96
C ALA A 252 -3.49 -15.24 8.06
N CYS A 253 -2.34 -15.40 8.73
CA CYS A 253 -1.90 -14.52 9.80
C CYS A 253 -0.42 -14.19 9.67
N PHE A 254 -0.10 -12.91 9.80
CA PHE A 254 1.25 -12.36 9.68
C PHE A 254 1.54 -11.51 10.91
N GLY A 255 2.65 -11.78 11.59
CA GLY A 255 3.09 -11.06 12.78
C GLY A 255 4.61 -11.06 12.90
N ASN A 256 5.16 -10.53 13.99
CA ASN A 256 6.62 -10.49 14.22
C ASN A 256 7.04 -10.69 15.67
N SER A 257 6.10 -10.81 16.62
CA SER A 257 6.41 -10.80 18.04
C SER A 257 5.66 -11.87 18.84
N ASP A 258 6.03 -12.03 20.12
CA ASP A 258 5.27 -12.84 21.08
C ASP A 258 3.87 -12.26 21.33
N GLY A 259 3.64 -10.98 20.99
CA GLY A 259 2.31 -10.35 20.96
C GLY A 259 1.38 -10.97 19.92
N ASP A 260 1.92 -11.59 18.87
CA ASP A 260 1.15 -12.20 17.79
C ASP A 260 0.86 -13.68 18.02
N GLN A 261 1.46 -14.30 19.03
CA GLN A 261 1.40 -15.74 19.20
C GLN A 261 -0.06 -16.23 19.29
N ALA A 262 -0.90 -15.55 20.09
CA ALA A 262 -2.31 -15.93 20.21
C ALA A 262 -3.09 -15.73 18.90
N MET A 263 -2.75 -14.71 18.10
CA MET A 263 -3.33 -14.45 16.78
C MET A 263 -2.96 -15.56 15.77
N LEU A 264 -1.68 -15.96 15.75
CA LEU A 264 -1.17 -17.06 14.94
C LEU A 264 -1.81 -18.40 15.35
N GLU A 265 -1.89 -18.68 16.65
CA GLU A 265 -2.55 -19.89 17.18
C GLU A 265 -4.04 -19.92 16.84
N TYR A 266 -4.75 -18.80 17.05
CA TYR A 266 -6.15 -18.68 16.68
C TYR A 266 -6.36 -18.84 15.18
N THR A 267 -5.45 -18.38 14.34
CA THR A 267 -5.58 -18.56 12.88
C THR A 267 -5.27 -19.99 12.44
N THR A 268 -4.26 -20.65 13.02
CA THR A 268 -3.69 -21.87 12.40
C THR A 268 -4.10 -23.18 13.07
N ILE A 269 -4.43 -23.18 14.37
CA ILE A 269 -4.66 -24.43 15.11
C ILE A 269 -6.12 -24.87 14.97
N GLY A 270 -6.35 -26.00 14.31
CA GLY A 270 -7.70 -26.54 14.13
C GLY A 270 -8.62 -25.58 13.37
N ASN A 271 -8.06 -24.86 12.39
CA ASN A 271 -8.86 -24.08 11.46
C ASN A 271 -9.67 -25.03 10.56
N PRO A 272 -10.96 -24.77 10.30
CA PRO A 272 -11.75 -25.57 9.36
C PRO A 272 -11.21 -25.54 7.92
N HIS A 273 -10.46 -24.50 7.55
CA HIS A 273 -9.80 -24.37 6.26
C HIS A 273 -8.28 -24.61 6.37
N PRO A 274 -7.59 -24.92 5.26
CA PRO A 274 -6.15 -24.76 5.20
C PRO A 274 -5.80 -23.33 5.64
N SER A 275 -4.79 -23.20 6.50
CA SER A 275 -4.41 -21.92 7.07
C SER A 275 -2.90 -21.74 7.09
N PHE A 276 -2.48 -20.47 7.13
CA PHE A 276 -1.08 -20.06 7.03
C PHE A 276 -0.72 -19.09 8.15
N GLY A 277 0.46 -19.28 8.72
CA GLY A 277 1.05 -18.39 9.72
C GLY A 277 2.46 -18.01 9.31
N LEU A 278 2.80 -16.73 9.40
CA LEU A 278 4.13 -16.22 9.09
C LEU A 278 4.61 -15.23 10.15
N ILE A 279 5.89 -15.37 10.54
CA ILE A 279 6.59 -14.50 11.47
C ILE A 279 7.70 -13.76 10.72
N VAL A 280 7.69 -12.44 10.78
CA VAL A 280 8.80 -11.60 10.33
C VAL A 280 9.90 -11.59 11.39
N HIS A 281 11.06 -12.18 11.10
CA HIS A 281 12.21 -12.16 12.00
C HIS A 281 13.22 -11.09 11.55
N HIS A 282 13.37 -10.05 12.38
CA HIS A 282 14.25 -8.91 12.16
C HIS A 282 15.71 -9.31 12.35
N THR A 283 16.36 -9.75 11.28
CA THR A 283 17.74 -10.25 11.27
C THR A 283 18.74 -9.31 10.58
N ASP A 284 18.28 -8.17 10.06
CA ASP A 284 19.07 -7.30 9.20
C ASP A 284 19.44 -5.97 9.87
N ALA A 285 20.50 -5.98 10.68
CA ALA A 285 20.99 -4.78 11.34
C ALA A 285 21.52 -3.68 10.39
N GLU A 286 21.79 -4.01 9.13
CA GLU A 286 22.40 -3.08 8.17
C GLU A 286 21.30 -2.26 7.47
N ARG A 287 20.34 -2.94 6.84
CA ARG A 287 19.24 -2.31 6.09
C ARG A 287 18.06 -1.91 6.97
N GLU A 288 17.85 -2.62 8.08
CA GLU A 288 16.83 -2.42 9.11
C GLU A 288 17.51 -2.47 10.50
N TYR A 289 16.87 -3.06 11.49
CA TYR A 289 17.40 -3.44 12.79
C TYR A 289 17.46 -4.96 12.88
N ALA A 290 18.26 -5.45 13.82
CA ALA A 290 18.25 -6.86 14.20
C ALA A 290 17.89 -6.98 15.67
N TYR A 291 16.80 -7.68 15.98
CA TYR A 291 16.31 -7.88 17.33
C TYR A 291 15.35 -9.06 17.43
N ASP A 292 15.32 -9.67 18.61
CA ASP A 292 14.43 -10.77 18.99
C ASP A 292 14.09 -10.69 20.49
N GLU A 293 14.95 -11.19 21.39
CA GLU A 293 14.73 -11.26 22.83
C GLU A 293 14.78 -9.88 23.51
N LYS A 294 15.61 -8.97 22.98
CA LYS A 294 15.92 -7.67 23.57
C LYS A 294 15.73 -6.54 22.55
N PRO A 295 14.50 -6.27 22.12
CA PRO A 295 14.24 -5.15 21.24
C PRO A 295 14.53 -3.80 21.94
N PRO A 296 14.74 -2.72 21.17
CA PRO A 296 14.91 -1.38 21.73
C PRO A 296 13.69 -0.89 22.54
N ALA A 297 12.47 -1.26 22.13
CA ALA A 297 11.23 -0.86 22.79
C ALA A 297 10.14 -1.95 22.74
N SER A 298 9.83 -2.48 21.55
CA SER A 298 8.74 -3.44 21.29
C SER A 298 9.17 -4.48 20.25
N GLY A 299 8.33 -5.50 20.02
CA GLY A 299 8.66 -6.56 19.05
C GLY A 299 9.45 -7.72 19.63
N LYS A 300 9.33 -7.99 20.94
CA LYS A 300 10.02 -9.12 21.55
C LYS A 300 9.54 -10.43 20.91
N LEU A 301 10.47 -11.22 20.39
CA LEU A 301 10.20 -12.49 19.72
C LEU A 301 11.02 -13.61 20.36
N THR A 302 10.38 -14.44 21.19
CA THR A 302 11.01 -15.58 21.86
C THR A 302 10.12 -16.81 21.85
N THR A 303 8.93 -16.74 22.42
CA THR A 303 8.02 -17.88 22.56
C THR A 303 7.40 -18.26 21.22
N ALA A 304 6.99 -17.26 20.42
CA ALA A 304 6.42 -17.52 19.10
C ALA A 304 7.45 -18.16 18.15
N LEU A 305 8.71 -17.71 18.23
CA LEU A 305 9.81 -18.26 17.43
C LEU A 305 10.18 -19.70 17.83
N ASP A 306 10.21 -20.03 19.13
CA ASP A 306 10.47 -21.40 19.61
C ASP A 306 9.40 -22.40 19.15
N VAL A 307 8.12 -21.98 19.14
CA VAL A 307 7.02 -22.88 18.77
C VAL A 307 6.78 -22.95 17.26
N ALA A 308 7.24 -21.96 16.47
CA ALA A 308 6.98 -21.85 15.04
C ALA A 308 7.22 -23.16 14.24
N PRO A 309 8.36 -23.88 14.40
CA PRO A 309 8.59 -25.13 13.67
C PRO A 309 7.58 -26.23 14.01
N ARG A 310 7.09 -26.27 15.25
CA ARG A 310 6.10 -27.26 15.71
C ARG A 310 4.68 -26.93 15.24
N ARG A 311 4.42 -25.65 14.97
CA ARG A 311 3.13 -25.14 14.49
C ARG A 311 3.07 -25.02 12.96
N GLY A 312 4.19 -25.23 12.27
CA GLY A 312 4.27 -25.07 10.82
C GLY A 312 4.23 -23.60 10.38
N TRP A 313 4.55 -22.67 11.28
CA TRP A 313 4.62 -21.26 10.94
C TRP A 313 5.90 -20.98 10.15
N THR A 314 5.74 -20.26 9.05
CA THR A 314 6.87 -19.81 8.22
C THR A 314 7.59 -18.68 8.95
N VAL A 315 8.92 -18.74 9.03
CA VAL A 315 9.72 -17.68 9.64
C VAL A 315 10.54 -17.02 8.54
N VAL A 316 10.28 -15.74 8.30
CA VAL A 316 11.04 -14.91 7.35
C VAL A 316 12.35 -14.51 8.00
N ASP A 317 13.49 -14.83 7.39
CA ASP A 317 14.77 -14.21 7.76
C ASP A 317 14.93 -12.94 6.94
N MET A 318 14.60 -11.76 7.50
CA MET A 318 14.56 -10.49 6.77
C MET A 318 15.83 -10.25 5.93
N LYS A 319 17.01 -10.55 6.48
CA LYS A 319 18.28 -10.38 5.79
C LYS A 319 18.43 -11.27 4.56
N LYS A 320 17.91 -12.50 4.59
CA LYS A 320 18.09 -13.49 3.53
C LYS A 320 16.92 -13.53 2.55
N ASP A 321 15.71 -13.38 3.05
CA ASP A 321 14.49 -13.62 2.29
C ASP A 321 14.03 -12.36 1.55
N TRP A 322 14.45 -11.16 1.97
CA TRP A 322 14.09 -9.91 1.33
C TRP A 322 15.27 -9.26 0.63
N ASN A 323 15.16 -9.01 -0.69
CA ASN A 323 16.18 -8.28 -1.45
C ASN A 323 16.00 -6.75 -1.36
N GLU A 324 14.78 -6.29 -1.05
CA GLU A 324 14.44 -4.91 -0.76
C GLU A 324 13.73 -4.83 0.61
N ILE A 325 14.02 -3.78 1.39
CA ILE A 325 13.37 -3.58 2.69
C ILE A 325 12.24 -2.57 2.55
N TRP A 326 12.56 -1.35 2.13
CA TRP A 326 11.63 -0.24 2.21
C TRP A 326 10.81 -0.11 0.95
N SER A 327 9.52 0.19 1.11
CA SER A 327 8.69 0.58 -0.02
C SER A 327 9.25 1.84 -0.69
N ASN A 328 9.05 1.89 -2.00
CA ASN A 328 9.16 3.10 -2.77
C ASN A 328 7.73 3.55 -3.12
N PRO A 329 7.14 4.53 -2.42
CA PRO A 329 5.80 5.01 -2.75
C PRO A 329 5.70 5.62 -4.15
N ASP A 330 6.82 6.07 -4.73
CA ASP A 330 6.89 6.46 -6.15
C ASP A 330 6.86 5.26 -7.10
N ALA A 331 7.02 4.03 -6.60
CA ALA A 331 6.77 2.80 -7.36
C ALA A 331 5.31 2.33 -7.25
N ALA A 332 4.56 2.72 -6.22
CA ALA A 332 3.13 2.40 -6.07
C ALA A 332 2.22 3.34 -6.88
N SER A 333 2.64 4.58 -7.13
CA SER A 333 2.03 5.42 -8.17
C SER A 333 2.12 4.81 -9.58
N ASN A 334 2.95 3.78 -9.76
CA ASN A 334 3.14 3.03 -11.01
C ASN A 334 2.37 1.68 -11.06
N ALA A 335 1.59 1.31 -10.03
CA ALA A 335 0.82 0.06 -10.02
C ALA A 335 -0.55 0.21 -10.70
N ASP A 336 -1.20 1.36 -10.50
CA ASP A 336 -2.41 1.78 -11.20
C ASP A 336 -2.11 2.69 -12.40
N ASP A 337 -0.83 2.84 -12.75
CA ASP A 337 -0.37 3.59 -13.92
C ASP A 337 0.80 2.84 -14.57
N PRO A 338 0.57 1.94 -15.54
CA PRO A 338 1.64 1.17 -16.14
C PRO A 338 2.69 2.14 -16.74
N ARG A 339 3.79 2.31 -16.01
CA ARG A 339 4.97 3.15 -16.34
C ARG A 339 4.77 4.66 -16.25
N GLY A 340 3.76 5.15 -15.54
CA GLY A 340 3.56 6.59 -15.39
C GLY A 340 2.83 7.25 -16.57
N LEU A 341 2.04 6.52 -17.36
CA LEU A 341 1.24 7.01 -18.50
C LEU A 341 0.14 8.04 -18.14
N PHE A 342 -0.47 7.93 -16.96
CA PHE A 342 -1.57 8.79 -16.54
C PHE A 342 -1.10 10.20 -16.17
N GLY A 343 -1.98 11.18 -16.39
CA GLY A 343 -1.69 12.61 -16.19
C GLY A 343 -1.60 13.40 -17.49
N LYS A 344 -1.02 14.60 -17.42
CA LYS A 344 -0.98 15.58 -18.51
C LYS A 344 0.36 15.57 -19.23
N TRP A 345 0.28 15.62 -20.54
CA TRP A 345 1.40 15.55 -21.47
C TRP A 345 1.36 16.68 -22.48
N LEU A 346 2.53 17.20 -22.83
CA LEU A 346 2.75 18.21 -23.87
C LEU A 346 3.43 17.57 -25.07
N ALA A 347 2.86 17.71 -26.27
CA ALA A 347 3.48 17.18 -27.47
C ALA A 347 4.75 17.97 -27.84
N GLU A 348 5.85 17.26 -28.05
CA GLU A 348 7.15 17.78 -28.50
C GLU A 348 7.43 17.43 -29.96
N ASP A 349 6.90 16.29 -30.43
CA ASP A 349 6.96 15.86 -31.82
C ASP A 349 5.64 15.18 -32.23
N ILE A 350 5.18 15.49 -33.44
CA ILE A 350 3.97 14.92 -34.03
C ILE A 350 4.29 14.38 -35.42
N ALA A 351 4.33 13.05 -35.53
CA ALA A 351 4.60 12.31 -36.76
C ALA A 351 5.94 12.66 -37.43
N GLY A 352 7.01 12.80 -36.62
CA GLY A 352 8.36 13.12 -37.08
C GLY A 352 8.58 14.60 -37.41
N LYS A 353 7.68 15.48 -36.93
CA LYS A 353 7.77 16.93 -37.10
C LYS A 353 7.61 17.62 -35.75
N GLY A 354 8.50 18.57 -35.46
CA GLY A 354 8.40 19.42 -34.27
C GLY A 354 7.10 20.23 -34.21
N VAL A 355 6.76 20.67 -33.00
CA VAL A 355 5.55 21.44 -32.69
C VAL A 355 5.78 22.96 -32.75
N LEU A 356 4.70 23.73 -32.83
CA LEU A 356 4.72 25.19 -32.75
C LEU A 356 4.73 25.66 -31.27
N ASP A 357 5.78 26.37 -30.84
CA ASP A 357 5.97 26.83 -29.46
C ASP A 357 4.77 27.57 -28.84
N ARG A 358 4.04 28.37 -29.65
CA ARG A 358 2.91 29.19 -29.18
C ARG A 358 1.55 28.52 -29.36
N ALA A 359 1.51 27.26 -29.81
CA ALA A 359 0.29 26.51 -30.08
C ALA A 359 0.44 25.07 -29.56
N GLN A 360 0.30 24.93 -28.24
CA GLN A 360 0.51 23.66 -27.55
C GLN A 360 -0.60 22.65 -27.88
N SER A 361 -0.18 21.45 -28.28
CA SER A 361 -1.03 20.26 -28.31
C SER A 361 -0.79 19.46 -27.03
N THR A 362 -1.86 19.10 -26.33
CA THR A 362 -1.77 18.40 -25.04
C THR A 362 -2.62 17.13 -25.03
N LEU A 363 -2.23 16.18 -24.19
CA LEU A 363 -2.92 14.93 -23.95
C LEU A 363 -2.98 14.69 -22.44
N GLU A 364 -4.19 14.52 -21.93
CA GLU A 364 -4.46 14.06 -20.56
C GLU A 364 -5.07 12.66 -20.65
N ILE A 365 -4.53 11.72 -19.87
CA ILE A 365 -5.02 10.34 -19.79
C ILE A 365 -5.37 10.07 -18.33
N GLU A 366 -6.63 9.70 -18.09
CA GLU A 366 -7.13 9.34 -16.76
C GLU A 366 -7.11 7.80 -16.56
N PRO A 367 -7.04 7.30 -15.32
CA PRO A 367 -6.97 5.86 -15.02
C PRO A 367 -8.15 5.04 -15.58
N ASP A 368 -9.32 5.65 -15.74
CA ASP A 368 -10.49 4.98 -16.32
C ASP A 368 -10.46 4.93 -17.87
N GLY A 369 -9.38 5.42 -18.48
CA GLY A 369 -9.17 5.52 -19.91
C GLY A 369 -9.79 6.76 -20.55
N ALA A 370 -10.41 7.68 -19.79
CA ALA A 370 -10.85 8.94 -20.35
C ALA A 370 -9.63 9.75 -20.86
N VAL A 371 -9.77 10.35 -22.05
CA VAL A 371 -8.72 11.19 -22.63
C VAL A 371 -9.24 12.53 -23.07
N GLY A 372 -8.41 13.56 -22.95
CA GLY A 372 -8.76 14.91 -23.40
C GLY A 372 -7.55 15.82 -23.56
N GLY A 373 -7.78 17.02 -24.10
CA GLY A 373 -6.71 18.01 -24.22
C GLY A 373 -6.97 19.08 -25.26
N SER A 374 -5.88 19.68 -25.73
CA SER A 374 -5.84 20.69 -26.80
C SER A 374 -5.20 20.10 -28.06
N THR A 375 -5.79 20.31 -29.23
CA THR A 375 -5.20 19.97 -30.54
C THR A 375 -4.39 21.12 -31.13
N SER A 376 -4.08 22.16 -30.34
CA SER A 376 -3.54 23.49 -30.69
C SER A 376 -4.58 24.57 -31.01
N VAL A 377 -5.71 24.24 -31.68
CA VAL A 377 -6.81 25.19 -31.94
C VAL A 377 -8.09 24.79 -31.21
N ASN A 378 -8.39 23.50 -31.20
CA ASN A 378 -9.60 22.93 -30.61
C ASN A 378 -9.33 22.18 -29.31
N ARG A 379 -10.39 21.96 -28.54
CA ARG A 379 -10.39 20.99 -27.44
C ARG A 379 -10.97 19.68 -27.94
N TYR A 380 -10.46 18.57 -27.42
CA TYR A 380 -10.97 17.25 -27.72
C TYR A 380 -11.21 16.43 -26.46
N ARG A 381 -12.07 15.40 -26.61
CA ARG A 381 -12.28 14.34 -25.63
C ARG A 381 -12.47 13.00 -26.34
N GLY A 382 -12.14 11.91 -25.68
CA GLY A 382 -12.33 10.55 -26.17
C GLY A 382 -12.13 9.52 -25.07
N GLN A 383 -11.97 8.27 -25.48
CA GLN A 383 -11.67 7.14 -24.62
C GLN A 383 -10.47 6.38 -25.19
N ALA A 384 -9.54 5.99 -24.34
CA ALA A 384 -8.49 5.04 -24.64
C ALA A 384 -8.82 3.66 -24.05
N THR A 385 -8.38 2.61 -24.73
CA THR A 385 -8.32 1.25 -24.18
C THR A 385 -6.86 0.92 -23.92
N ILE A 386 -6.53 0.58 -22.69
CA ILE A 386 -5.16 0.34 -22.22
C ILE A 386 -5.09 -1.09 -21.69
N ASP A 387 -4.13 -1.87 -22.20
CA ASP A 387 -3.85 -3.23 -21.76
C ASP A 387 -2.33 -3.46 -21.79
N GLY A 388 -1.70 -3.40 -20.61
CA GLY A 388 -0.24 -3.38 -20.49
C GLY A 388 0.38 -2.19 -21.23
N ASN A 389 1.13 -2.46 -22.30
CA ASN A 389 1.71 -1.40 -23.15
C ASN A 389 0.88 -1.09 -24.39
N ALA A 390 -0.16 -1.90 -24.65
CA ALA A 390 -1.06 -1.63 -25.75
C ALA A 390 -1.96 -0.46 -25.37
N ILE A 391 -2.04 0.52 -26.26
CA ILE A 391 -2.96 1.64 -26.12
C ILE A 391 -3.57 1.92 -27.48
N SER A 392 -4.88 2.08 -27.50
CA SER A 392 -5.62 2.50 -28.69
C SER A 392 -6.64 3.55 -28.30
N PHE A 393 -6.88 4.50 -29.21
CA PHE A 393 -7.81 5.60 -28.99
C PHE A 393 -9.08 5.38 -29.79
N GLY A 394 -10.22 5.47 -29.11
CA GLY A 394 -11.53 5.49 -29.74
C GLY A 394 -11.79 6.81 -30.49
N PRO A 395 -13.00 6.98 -31.06
CA PRO A 395 -13.38 8.19 -31.76
C PRO A 395 -13.22 9.44 -30.88
N LEU A 396 -12.51 10.45 -31.39
CA LEU A 396 -12.34 11.73 -30.71
C LEU A 396 -13.46 12.70 -31.08
N ILE A 397 -14.00 13.40 -30.09
CA ILE A 397 -14.95 14.49 -30.26
C ILE A 397 -14.18 15.80 -30.10
N THR A 398 -14.21 16.65 -31.14
CA THR A 398 -13.51 17.94 -31.15
C THR A 398 -14.46 19.13 -31.22
N THR A 399 -14.06 20.26 -30.65
CA THR A 399 -14.71 21.55 -30.95
C THR A 399 -14.41 22.00 -32.39
N ARG A 400 -15.15 22.99 -32.91
CA ARG A 400 -14.97 23.49 -34.30
C ARG A 400 -14.63 24.98 -34.34
N ARG A 401 -13.48 25.34 -33.78
CA ARG A 401 -12.87 26.68 -33.89
C ARG A 401 -11.96 26.73 -35.10
N ALA A 402 -11.97 27.88 -35.78
CA ALA A 402 -11.01 28.17 -36.84
C ALA A 402 -9.78 28.85 -36.25
N GLY A 403 -8.61 28.50 -36.77
CA GLY A 403 -7.33 29.09 -36.38
C GLY A 403 -6.43 29.36 -37.59
N PRO A 404 -5.22 29.92 -37.36
CA PRO A 404 -4.24 30.11 -38.42
C PRO A 404 -3.89 28.80 -39.15
N PRO A 405 -3.61 28.83 -40.48
CA PRO A 405 -3.38 27.63 -41.26
C PRO A 405 -2.33 26.67 -40.67
N ALA A 406 -1.24 27.20 -40.10
CA ALA A 406 -0.18 26.39 -39.51
C ALA A 406 -0.63 25.62 -38.25
N MET A 407 -1.49 26.22 -37.41
CA MET A 407 -2.03 25.54 -36.23
C MET A 407 -3.08 24.50 -36.63
N MET A 408 -3.91 24.82 -37.64
CA MET A 408 -4.85 23.86 -38.21
C MET A 408 -4.14 22.65 -38.82
N GLU A 409 -2.99 22.84 -39.47
CA GLU A 409 -2.18 21.73 -39.98
C GLU A 409 -1.62 20.86 -38.83
N GLN A 410 -1.11 21.48 -37.76
CA GLN A 410 -0.66 20.75 -36.56
C GLN A 410 -1.82 19.97 -35.92
N GLU A 411 -3.01 20.56 -35.82
CA GLU A 411 -4.23 19.91 -35.32
C GLU A 411 -4.58 18.65 -36.14
N SER A 412 -4.58 18.75 -37.47
CA SER A 412 -4.84 17.59 -38.33
C SER A 412 -3.82 16.48 -38.09
N ARG A 413 -2.53 16.82 -38.02
CA ARG A 413 -1.47 15.83 -37.74
C ARG A 413 -1.64 15.17 -36.37
N PHE A 414 -1.97 15.95 -35.35
CA PHE A 414 -2.14 15.46 -33.98
C PHE A 414 -3.36 14.52 -33.85
N THR A 415 -4.46 14.86 -34.50
CA THR A 415 -5.68 14.04 -34.48
C THR A 415 -5.54 12.76 -35.31
N GLU A 416 -4.90 12.84 -36.48
CA GLU A 416 -4.58 11.67 -37.31
C GLU A 416 -3.60 10.70 -36.61
N ALA A 417 -2.64 11.24 -35.84
CA ALA A 417 -1.68 10.44 -35.08
C ALA A 417 -2.35 9.40 -34.18
N PHE A 418 -3.39 9.79 -33.42
CA PHE A 418 -4.10 8.88 -32.51
C PHE A 418 -4.66 7.63 -33.19
N SER A 419 -5.08 7.74 -34.45
CA SER A 419 -5.65 6.61 -35.21
C SER A 419 -4.63 5.52 -35.57
N ARG A 420 -3.33 5.83 -35.48
CA ARG A 420 -2.24 4.91 -35.79
C ARG A 420 -1.62 4.28 -34.55
N VAL A 421 -1.92 4.81 -33.37
CA VAL A 421 -1.30 4.35 -32.12
C VAL A 421 -1.81 2.95 -31.78
N THR A 422 -0.87 2.07 -31.47
CA THR A 422 -1.16 0.71 -31.01
C THR A 422 -0.45 0.39 -29.68
N SER A 423 0.63 1.09 -29.35
CA SER A 423 1.35 0.88 -28.10
C SER A 423 2.10 2.13 -27.62
N PHE A 424 2.54 2.12 -26.36
CA PHE A 424 3.33 3.20 -25.79
C PHE A 424 4.58 2.71 -25.06
N ARG A 425 5.53 3.63 -24.89
CA ARG A 425 6.71 3.48 -24.01
C ARG A 425 7.05 4.82 -23.37
N ILE A 426 7.55 4.79 -22.14
CA ILE A 426 8.13 5.94 -21.45
C ILE A 426 9.61 5.63 -21.24
N ASP A 427 10.49 6.57 -21.56
CA ASP A 427 11.94 6.40 -21.41
C ASP A 427 12.45 6.87 -20.04
N GLU A 428 13.76 6.70 -19.79
CA GLU A 428 14.41 7.08 -18.53
C GLU A 428 14.40 8.60 -18.26
N SER A 429 13.99 9.42 -19.22
CA SER A 429 13.88 10.88 -19.11
C SER A 429 12.43 11.36 -19.00
N ASP A 430 11.49 10.47 -18.67
CA ASP A 430 10.05 10.74 -18.56
C ASP A 430 9.41 11.26 -19.85
N LEU A 431 9.95 10.90 -21.02
CA LEU A 431 9.31 11.17 -22.30
C LEU A 431 8.37 10.03 -22.68
N LEU A 432 7.11 10.37 -22.94
CA LEU A 432 6.12 9.46 -23.48
C LEU A 432 6.23 9.36 -25.00
N TYR A 433 6.32 8.14 -25.50
CA TYR A 433 6.28 7.81 -26.93
C TYR A 433 5.05 6.96 -27.23
N LEU A 434 4.21 7.44 -28.14
CA LEU A 434 3.12 6.64 -28.72
C LEU A 434 3.57 6.11 -30.07
N THR A 435 3.40 4.82 -30.32
CA THR A 435 3.96 4.12 -31.48
C THR A 435 2.91 3.40 -32.31
N ASP A 436 3.18 3.24 -33.59
CA ASP A 436 2.33 2.47 -34.52
C ASP A 436 2.60 0.95 -34.44
N GLY A 437 1.85 0.17 -35.21
CA GLY A 437 1.97 -1.29 -35.24
C GLY A 437 3.31 -1.81 -35.78
N ASP A 438 4.09 -0.95 -36.43
CA ASP A 438 5.45 -1.25 -36.91
C ASP A 438 6.52 -0.79 -35.90
N GLY A 439 6.13 -0.18 -34.78
CA GLY A 439 7.01 0.31 -33.72
C GLY A 439 7.62 1.69 -33.98
N ASN A 440 7.14 2.44 -34.97
CA ASN A 440 7.63 3.79 -35.23
C ASN A 440 6.98 4.80 -34.27
N ASP A 441 7.74 5.80 -33.84
CA ASP A 441 7.24 6.88 -33.01
C ASP A 441 6.25 7.76 -33.79
N VAL A 442 5.02 7.85 -33.28
CA VAL A 442 3.92 8.64 -33.85
C VAL A 442 3.77 9.96 -33.11
N LEU A 443 3.91 9.94 -31.79
CA LEU A 443 3.95 11.11 -30.91
C LEU A 443 5.07 10.97 -29.90
N ARG A 444 5.75 12.07 -29.60
CA ARG A 444 6.65 12.19 -28.45
C ARG A 444 6.16 13.33 -27.58
N LEU A 445 5.98 13.09 -26.29
CA LEU A 445 5.42 14.03 -25.35
C LEU A 445 6.27 14.14 -24.08
N SER A 446 6.34 15.34 -23.51
CA SER A 446 6.94 15.63 -22.22
C SER A 446 5.84 15.74 -21.15
N ARG A 447 6.16 15.40 -19.90
CA ARG A 447 5.21 15.52 -18.78
C ARG A 447 4.95 17.00 -18.48
N LEU A 448 3.70 17.34 -18.24
CA LEU A 448 3.29 18.69 -17.85
C LEU A 448 2.99 18.69 -16.35
N GLU A 449 3.89 19.29 -15.55
CA GLU A 449 3.67 19.47 -14.11
C GLU A 449 2.55 20.51 -13.87
N ASP A 450 1.73 20.27 -12.83
CA ASP A 450 0.61 21.13 -12.45
C ASP A 450 1.05 22.47 -11.80
#